data_AF-A0A2D4M7N9-F1
#
_entry.id   AF-A0A2D4M7N9-F1
#
_cell.length_a   1.000
_cell.length_b   1.000
_cell.length_c   1.000
_cell.angle_alpha   90.00
_cell.angle_beta   90.00
_cell.angle_gamma   90.00
#
_symmetry.space_group_name_H-M   'P 1'
#
loop_
_entity.id
_entity.type
_entity.pdbx_description
1 polymer ?
#
loop_
_entity_poly.entity_id
_entity_poly.type
_entity_poly.pdbx_seq_one_letter_code
_entity_poly.pdbx_strand_id
1 'polypeptide(L)'
;IFLGAHGLFLDCLVRGTSASLTFLHPGTLLISGLAEAFVMAQSRIQEFVRKHQKNPKLPEEREAQVKRSFRELVENYDDKHAMDLLILPTSVKEELLCLVKEIQEEDKERQRNGYRTASSFRRDCSLGWEANAVNSGGSGSQDRPQSVFGISEKVRQVQEQNKTRDSGS
;
A
#
# COMPACT_ATOMS: atom_id res chain seq x y z
N ILE A 1 10.27 -7.38 -12.01
CA ILE A 1 9.57 -7.23 -10.71
C ILE A 1 9.13 -8.60 -10.19
N PHE A 2 8.08 -9.23 -10.74
CA PHE A 2 7.47 -10.42 -10.13
C PHE A 2 8.31 -11.72 -10.17
N LEU A 3 9.30 -11.82 -11.05
CA LEU A 3 10.30 -12.91 -11.03
C LEU A 3 11.58 -12.53 -10.26
N GLY A 4 11.73 -11.25 -9.92
CA GLY A 4 12.96 -10.74 -9.33
C GLY A 4 13.05 -10.99 -7.83
N ALA A 5 14.27 -10.98 -7.29
CA ALA A 5 14.54 -11.27 -5.87
C ALA A 5 13.91 -12.62 -5.44
N HIS A 6 14.10 -13.65 -6.28
CA HIS A 6 13.53 -14.99 -6.09
C HIS A 6 12.00 -15.02 -5.92
N GLY A 7 11.29 -14.07 -6.54
CA GLY A 7 9.83 -14.00 -6.48
C GLY A 7 9.28 -13.33 -5.21
N LEU A 8 10.14 -12.72 -4.37
CA LEU A 8 9.75 -12.04 -3.13
C LEU A 8 8.54 -11.11 -3.32
N PHE A 9 8.59 -10.23 -4.32
CA PHE A 9 7.53 -9.25 -4.53
C PHE A 9 6.21 -9.88 -4.95
N LEU A 10 6.26 -11.01 -5.68
CA LEU A 10 5.06 -11.75 -6.05
C LEU A 10 4.46 -12.44 -4.82
N ASP A 11 5.30 -13.07 -3.99
CA ASP A 11 4.87 -13.70 -2.74
C ASP A 11 4.24 -12.67 -1.78
N CYS A 12 4.89 -11.53 -1.57
CA CYS A 12 4.33 -10.47 -0.74
C CYS A 12 2.98 -9.95 -1.29
N LEU A 13 2.83 -9.85 -2.62
CA LEU A 13 1.58 -9.43 -3.23
C LEU A 13 0.46 -10.47 -3.05
N VAL A 14 0.78 -11.76 -3.20
CA VAL A 14 -0.14 -12.88 -2.91
C VAL A 14 -0.60 -12.81 -1.45
N ARG A 15 0.35 -12.70 -0.51
CA ARG A 15 0.07 -12.66 0.92
C ARG A 15 -0.75 -11.43 1.32
N GLY A 16 -0.39 -10.24 0.82
CA GLY A 16 -1.05 -8.98 1.18
C GLY A 16 -2.42 -8.77 0.56
N THR A 17 -2.78 -9.57 -0.45
CA THR A 17 -4.09 -9.46 -1.14
C THR A 17 -4.95 -10.70 -0.98
N SER A 18 -4.39 -11.81 -0.49
CA SER A 18 -5.04 -13.12 -0.45
C SER A 18 -5.54 -13.61 -1.84
N ALA A 19 -5.02 -13.03 -2.92
CA ALA A 19 -5.28 -13.49 -4.28
C ALA A 19 -4.23 -14.52 -4.69
N SER A 20 -4.58 -15.41 -5.61
CA SER A 20 -3.63 -16.26 -6.31
C SER A 20 -3.13 -15.54 -7.55
N LEU A 21 -1.81 -15.36 -7.63
CA LEU A 21 -1.16 -14.74 -8.79
C LEU A 21 -0.21 -15.73 -9.45
N THR A 22 -0.33 -15.90 -10.77
CA THR A 22 0.50 -16.81 -11.55
C THR A 22 1.15 -16.08 -12.71
N PHE A 23 2.48 -16.13 -12.77
CA PHE A 23 3.23 -15.63 -13.91
C PHE A 23 2.98 -16.53 -15.13
N LEU A 24 2.60 -15.93 -16.25
CA LEU A 24 2.39 -16.65 -17.51
C LEU A 24 3.57 -16.43 -18.45
N HIS A 25 3.78 -15.18 -18.85
CA HIS A 25 4.88 -14.76 -19.72
C HIS A 25 5.18 -13.27 -19.48
N PRO A 26 6.30 -12.73 -19.99
CA PRO A 26 6.63 -11.32 -19.79
C PRO A 26 5.45 -10.40 -20.15
N GLY A 27 5.11 -9.50 -19.22
CA GLY A 27 3.99 -8.57 -19.37
C GLY A 27 2.60 -9.14 -19.04
N THR A 28 2.47 -10.41 -18.66
CA THR A 28 1.16 -11.02 -18.38
C THR A 28 1.18 -11.84 -17.08
N LEU A 29 0.22 -11.51 -16.22
CA LEU A 29 0.02 -12.13 -14.91
C LEU A 29 -1.45 -12.54 -14.79
N LEU A 30 -1.69 -13.81 -14.45
CA LEU A 30 -3.02 -14.30 -14.13
C LEU A 30 -3.33 -13.96 -12.67
N ILE A 31 -4.49 -13.38 -12.43
CA ILE A 31 -5.00 -13.09 -11.08
C ILE A 31 -6.30 -13.89 -10.90
N SER A 32 -6.37 -14.65 -9.82
CA SER A 32 -7.57 -15.38 -9.42
C SER A 32 -7.82 -15.23 -7.92
N GLY A 33 -9.08 -15.29 -7.50
CA GLY A 33 -9.45 -15.11 -6.10
C GLY A 33 -10.90 -14.67 -5.95
N LEU A 34 -11.33 -14.48 -4.70
CA LEU A 34 -12.62 -13.85 -4.40
C LEU A 34 -12.61 -12.39 -4.88
N ALA A 35 -13.80 -11.81 -5.06
CA ALA A 35 -13.96 -10.47 -5.61
C ALA A 35 -13.08 -9.42 -4.91
N GLU A 36 -13.05 -9.43 -3.57
CA GLU A 36 -12.23 -8.51 -2.78
C GLU A 36 -10.73 -8.70 -3.05
N ALA A 37 -10.23 -9.94 -2.95
CA ALA A 37 -8.84 -10.28 -3.21
C ALA A 37 -8.39 -9.89 -4.63
N PHE A 38 -9.24 -10.17 -5.62
CA PHE A 38 -9.00 -9.82 -7.02
C PHE A 38 -8.88 -8.31 -7.19
N VAL A 39 -9.82 -7.53 -6.64
CA VAL A 39 -9.82 -6.06 -6.74
C VAL A 39 -8.61 -5.47 -6.01
N MET A 40 -8.24 -6.01 -4.85
CA MET A 40 -7.04 -5.58 -4.11
C MET A 40 -5.76 -5.83 -4.92
N ALA A 41 -5.60 -7.03 -5.49
CA ALA A 41 -4.45 -7.37 -6.33
C ALA A 41 -4.39 -6.50 -7.59
N GLN A 42 -5.52 -6.34 -8.28
CA GLN A 42 -5.60 -5.49 -9.46
C GLN A 42 -5.23 -4.04 -9.15
N SER A 43 -5.76 -3.47 -8.06
CA SER A 43 -5.47 -2.10 -7.65
C SER A 43 -3.98 -1.89 -7.34
N ARG A 44 -3.33 -2.83 -6.62
CA ARG A 44 -1.88 -2.78 -6.35
C ARG A 44 -1.05 -2.84 -7.62
N ILE A 45 -1.39 -3.73 -8.54
CA ILE A 45 -0.65 -3.87 -9.81
C ILE A 45 -0.80 -2.60 -10.65
N GLN A 46 -2.02 -2.06 -10.74
CA GLN A 46 -2.27 -0.80 -11.43
C GLN A 46 -1.48 0.36 -10.82
N GLU A 47 -1.32 0.38 -9.49
CA GLU A 47 -0.50 1.37 -8.81
C GLU A 47 0.97 1.27 -9.19
N PHE A 48 1.55 0.06 -9.24
CA PHE A 48 2.92 -0.14 -9.75
C PHE A 48 3.06 0.35 -11.18
N VAL A 49 2.14 -0.01 -12.06
CA VAL A 49 2.14 0.39 -13.48
C VAL A 49 2.03 1.91 -13.59
N ARG A 50 1.14 2.54 -12.82
CA ARG A 50 0.94 3.99 -12.79
C ARG A 50 2.19 4.72 -12.33
N LYS A 51 2.83 4.28 -11.24
CA LYS A 51 4.09 4.86 -10.74
C LYS A 51 5.23 4.67 -11.73
N HIS A 52 5.28 3.52 -12.39
CA HIS A 52 6.28 3.25 -13.44
C HIS A 52 6.13 4.21 -14.62
N GLN A 53 4.91 4.44 -15.10
CA GLN A 53 4.64 5.31 -16.25
C GLN A 53 4.79 6.80 -15.91
N LYS A 54 4.26 7.26 -14.76
CA LYS A 54 4.30 8.67 -14.37
C LYS A 54 5.65 9.10 -13.83
N ASN A 55 6.44 8.15 -13.30
CA ASN A 55 7.72 8.35 -12.63
C ASN A 55 7.77 9.64 -11.78
N PRO A 56 6.87 9.79 -10.78
CA PRO A 56 6.84 10.97 -9.95
C PRO A 56 8.18 11.12 -9.20
N LYS A 57 8.72 12.34 -9.21
CA LYS A 57 9.94 12.66 -8.45
C LYS A 57 9.61 12.65 -6.96
N LEU A 58 10.46 11.98 -6.19
CA LEU A 58 10.42 12.01 -4.74
C LEU A 58 11.32 13.15 -4.23
N PRO A 59 11.11 13.66 -3.00
CA PRO A 59 12.08 14.52 -2.34
C PRO A 59 13.46 13.84 -2.29
N GLU A 60 14.54 14.60 -2.49
CA GLU A 60 15.89 14.06 -2.71
C GLU A 60 16.36 13.13 -1.57
N GLU A 61 16.14 13.53 -0.31
CA GLU A 61 16.48 12.73 0.87
C GLU A 61 15.76 11.37 0.87
N ARG A 62 14.45 11.41 0.61
CA ARG A 62 13.60 10.21 0.52
C ARG A 62 14.01 9.34 -0.66
N GLU A 63 14.33 9.96 -1.80
CA GLU A 63 14.78 9.26 -3.00
C GLU A 63 16.09 8.51 -2.75
N ALA A 64 17.07 9.17 -2.12
CA ALA A 64 18.34 8.57 -1.77
C ALA A 64 18.15 7.40 -0.79
N GLN A 65 17.29 7.56 0.22
CA GLN A 65 17.01 6.50 1.17
C GLN A 65 16.33 5.28 0.51
N VAL A 66 15.32 5.51 -0.33
CA VAL A 66 14.65 4.42 -1.06
C VAL A 66 15.63 3.68 -1.96
N LYS A 67 16.51 4.40 -2.67
CA LYS A 67 17.54 3.77 -3.51
C LYS A 67 18.50 2.90 -2.71
N ARG A 68 18.95 3.34 -1.53
CA ARG A 68 19.83 2.56 -0.65
C ARG A 68 19.13 1.31 -0.13
N SER A 69 17.97 1.46 0.51
CA SER A 69 17.24 0.32 1.07
C SER A 69 16.79 -0.70 0.02
N PHE A 70 16.40 -0.24 -1.17
CA PHE A 70 16.03 -1.15 -2.25
C PHE A 70 17.25 -1.89 -2.81
N ARG A 71 18.40 -1.22 -2.91
CA ARG A 71 19.65 -1.86 -3.33
C ARG A 71 20.04 -2.97 -2.35
N GLU A 72 20.11 -2.66 -1.06
CA GLU A 72 20.45 -3.63 0.00
C GLU A 72 19.50 -4.84 -0.05
N LEU A 73 18.20 -4.60 -0.21
CA LEU A 73 17.22 -5.68 -0.34
C LEU A 73 17.54 -6.56 -1.54
N VAL A 74 17.76 -5.99 -2.72
CA VAL A 74 17.99 -6.76 -3.96
C VAL A 74 19.33 -7.50 -3.94
N GLU A 75 20.38 -6.87 -3.43
CA GLU A 75 21.72 -7.47 -3.30
C GLU A 75 21.71 -8.68 -2.36
N ASN A 76 20.88 -8.67 -1.31
CA ASN A 76 20.76 -9.81 -0.39
C ASN A 76 20.20 -11.09 -1.05
N TYR A 77 19.44 -10.99 -2.15
CA TYR A 77 18.92 -12.16 -2.87
C TYR A 77 19.84 -12.65 -3.99
N ASP A 78 20.78 -11.82 -4.46
CA ASP A 78 21.72 -12.13 -5.55
C ASP A 78 21.07 -12.81 -6.76
N ASP A 79 19.97 -12.22 -7.24
CA ASP A 79 19.14 -12.80 -8.31
C ASP A 79 19.55 -12.30 -9.71
N LYS A 80 19.30 -13.13 -10.74
CA LYS A 80 19.57 -12.80 -12.15
C LYS A 80 18.85 -11.55 -12.65
N HIS A 81 17.76 -11.14 -11.98
CA HIS A 81 17.01 -9.93 -12.30
C HIS A 81 17.46 -8.69 -11.50
N ALA A 82 18.51 -8.79 -10.68
CA ALA A 82 18.95 -7.70 -9.80
C ALA A 82 19.19 -6.38 -10.56
N MET A 83 19.88 -6.44 -11.70
CA MET A 83 20.16 -5.25 -12.50
C MET A 83 18.88 -4.58 -13.03
N ASP A 84 17.93 -5.38 -13.54
CA ASP A 84 16.64 -4.90 -14.04
C ASP A 84 15.80 -4.27 -12.91
N LEU A 85 15.92 -4.78 -11.68
CA LEU A 85 15.27 -4.20 -10.51
C LEU A 85 15.91 -2.86 -10.12
N LEU A 86 17.23 -2.74 -10.20
CA LEU A 86 17.95 -1.53 -9.82
C LEU A 86 17.71 -0.34 -10.77
N ILE A 87 17.28 -0.57 -12.02
CA ILE A 87 16.92 0.51 -12.95
C ILE A 87 15.47 1.01 -12.78
N LEU A 88 14.66 0.37 -11.94
CA LEU A 88 13.27 0.77 -11.74
C LEU A 88 13.15 2.22 -11.23
N PRO A 89 12.09 2.93 -11.62
CA PRO A 89 11.73 4.23 -11.05
C PRO A 89 11.72 4.20 -9.52
N THR A 90 12.25 5.23 -8.87
CA THR A 90 12.36 5.25 -7.40
C THR A 90 11.00 5.16 -6.71
N SER A 91 9.96 5.72 -7.32
CA SER A 91 8.58 5.61 -6.85
C SER A 91 8.05 4.17 -6.83
N VAL A 92 8.46 3.33 -7.80
CA VAL A 92 8.11 1.90 -7.84
C VAL A 92 8.91 1.13 -6.79
N LYS A 93 10.21 1.42 -6.65
CA LYS A 93 11.07 0.83 -5.60
C LYS A 93 10.49 1.07 -4.21
N GLU A 94 10.01 2.28 -3.95
CA GLU A 94 9.34 2.62 -2.70
C GLU A 94 8.12 1.75 -2.44
N GLU A 95 7.22 1.62 -3.42
CA GLU A 95 6.01 0.80 -3.25
C GLU A 95 6.36 -0.68 -3.00
N LEU A 96 7.39 -1.19 -3.67
CA LEU A 96 7.89 -2.55 -3.46
C LEU A 96 8.48 -2.73 -2.05
N LEU A 97 9.23 -1.75 -1.54
CA LEU A 97 9.73 -1.76 -0.17
C LEU A 97 8.59 -1.71 0.85
N CYS A 98 7.56 -0.90 0.61
CA CYS A 98 6.37 -0.86 1.46
C CYS A 98 5.68 -2.21 1.49
N LEU A 99 5.46 -2.83 0.33
CA LEU A 99 4.83 -4.15 0.23
C LEU A 99 5.59 -5.20 1.06
N VAL A 100 6.93 -5.23 0.97
CA VAL A 100 7.74 -6.19 1.74
C VAL A 100 7.64 -5.91 3.25
N LYS A 101 7.66 -4.64 3.66
CA LYS A 101 7.52 -4.25 5.07
C LYS A 101 6.16 -4.60 5.66
N GLU A 102 5.08 -4.34 4.93
CA GLU A 102 3.71 -4.69 5.34
C GLU A 102 3.63 -6.17 5.74
N ILE A 103 4.20 -7.04 4.92
CA ILE A 103 4.19 -8.49 5.13
C ILE A 103 5.13 -8.92 6.28
N GLN A 104 6.28 -8.28 6.44
CA GLN A 104 7.18 -8.57 7.57
C GLN A 104 6.57 -8.18 8.92
N GLU A 105 5.85 -7.06 9.00
CA GLU A 105 5.17 -6.66 10.23
C GLU A 105 4.04 -7.64 10.60
N GLU A 106 3.33 -8.19 9.61
CA GLU A 106 2.36 -9.27 9.84
C GLU A 106 3.03 -10.52 10.44
N ASP A 107 4.24 -10.88 9.99
CA ASP A 107 4.96 -12.04 10.52
C ASP A 107 5.41 -11.83 11.98
N LYS A 108 5.83 -10.61 12.34
CA LYS A 108 6.19 -10.27 13.73
C LYS A 108 4.99 -10.25 14.67
N GLU A 109 3.85 -9.71 14.22
CA GLU A 109 2.63 -9.64 15.03
C GLU A 109 2.01 -11.04 15.26
N ARG A 110 2.07 -11.92 14.25
CA ARG A 110 1.64 -13.33 14.36
C ARG A 110 2.43 -14.12 15.41
N GLN A 111 3.70 -13.79 15.63
CA GLN A 111 4.51 -14.40 16.68
C GLN A 111 4.16 -13.90 18.08
N ARG A 112 3.59 -12.69 18.20
CA ARG A 112 3.30 -12.04 19.48
C ARG A 112 1.88 -12.30 19.99
N ASN A 113 0.91 -12.49 19.10
CA ASN A 113 -0.50 -12.72 19.45
C ASN A 113 -1.02 -13.99 18.76
N GLY A 114 -1.18 -15.08 19.53
CA GLY A 114 -1.53 -16.42 19.05
C GLY A 114 -2.92 -16.59 18.41
N TYR A 115 -3.72 -15.54 18.25
CA TYR A 115 -4.98 -15.54 17.49
C TYR A 115 -5.49 -14.11 17.32
N ARG A 116 -5.62 -13.60 16.08
CA ARG A 116 -6.87 -13.14 15.43
C ARG A 116 -6.63 -12.14 14.27
N THR A 117 -7.42 -12.37 13.21
CA THR A 117 -7.94 -11.46 12.16
C THR A 117 -6.98 -10.85 11.13
N ALA A 118 -7.35 -11.07 9.86
CA ALA A 118 -6.74 -10.53 8.67
C ALA A 118 -6.63 -9.00 8.75
N SER A 119 -5.40 -8.50 8.60
CA SER A 119 -5.09 -7.09 8.48
C SER A 119 -5.91 -6.51 7.33
N SER A 120 -6.82 -5.59 7.64
CA SER A 120 -7.40 -4.70 6.65
C SER A 120 -6.25 -3.86 6.09
N PHE A 121 -5.90 -4.15 4.84
CA PHE A 121 -4.95 -3.44 4.00
C PHE A 121 -4.82 -1.95 4.39
N ARG A 122 -3.85 -1.64 5.26
CA ARG A 122 -3.62 -0.29 5.75
C ARG A 122 -2.92 0.49 4.66
N ARG A 123 -3.68 1.33 3.95
CA ARG A 123 -3.18 2.13 2.83
C ARG A 123 -2.37 3.36 3.26
N ASP A 124 -1.97 3.42 4.52
CA ASP A 124 -1.06 4.46 5.02
C ASP A 124 0.37 3.97 4.86
N CYS A 125 0.89 4.02 3.64
CA CYS A 125 2.33 3.97 3.36
C CYS A 125 3.03 5.26 3.86
N SER A 126 2.75 5.67 5.09
CA SER A 126 3.60 6.55 5.86
C SER A 126 4.72 5.67 6.39
N LEU A 127 5.73 5.44 5.56
CA LEU A 127 6.99 4.86 6.03
C LEU A 127 7.38 5.65 7.28
N GLY A 128 7.38 5.03 8.45
CA GLY A 128 7.90 5.62 9.69
C GLY A 128 9.41 5.76 9.59
N TRP A 129 9.87 6.72 8.79
CA TRP A 129 11.27 7.14 8.76
C TRP A 129 11.56 8.22 9.81
N GLU A 130 10.61 8.47 10.73
CA GLU A 130 10.83 9.27 11.93
C GLU A 130 11.89 8.58 12.79
N ALA A 131 13.13 9.00 12.54
CA ALA A 131 14.28 9.04 13.41
C ALA A 131 14.31 8.00 14.56
N ASN A 132 15.21 7.02 14.43
CA ASN A 132 15.97 6.57 15.59
C ASN A 132 16.91 7.70 16.03
N ALA A 133 16.34 8.77 16.59
CA ALA A 133 17.07 9.78 17.32
C ALA A 133 17.08 9.36 18.80
N VAL A 134 18.26 8.96 19.27
CA VAL A 134 18.79 9.17 20.62
C VAL A 134 17.80 9.03 21.78
N ASN A 135 18.03 7.97 22.54
CA ASN A 135 17.67 7.85 23.95
C ASN A 135 18.08 9.13 24.72
N SER A 136 17.11 9.92 25.13
CA SER A 136 17.25 10.90 26.21
C SER A 136 15.93 10.95 26.97
N GLY A 137 15.99 10.58 28.25
CA GLY A 137 14.83 10.42 29.10
C GLY A 137 13.98 11.68 29.25
N GLY A 138 12.68 11.47 29.46
CA GLY A 138 11.74 12.54 29.77
C GLY A 138 10.34 11.99 29.99
N SER A 139 9.96 11.87 31.26
CA SER A 139 8.59 11.59 31.73
C SER A 139 7.56 12.58 31.17
N GLY A 140 6.41 12.10 30.70
CA GLY A 140 5.28 12.98 30.37
C GLY A 140 4.07 12.29 29.75
N SER A 141 3.08 12.03 30.60
CA SER A 141 1.64 11.73 30.44
C SER A 141 0.96 11.72 29.06
N GLN A 142 0.11 10.68 28.90
CA GLN A 142 -1.21 10.61 28.24
C GLN A 142 -1.57 11.66 27.17
N ASP A 143 -1.89 11.17 25.96
CA ASP A 143 -3.22 11.45 25.39
C ASP A 143 -3.61 10.46 24.28
N ARG A 144 -4.86 10.00 24.34
CA ARG A 144 -5.50 9.02 23.46
C ARG A 144 -6.39 9.76 22.45
N PRO A 145 -6.26 9.56 21.14
CA PRO A 145 -7.34 9.93 20.23
C PRO A 145 -8.25 8.72 19.96
N GLN A 146 -9.55 8.93 20.18
CA GLN A 146 -10.61 7.99 19.91
C GLN A 146 -10.90 7.84 18.40
N SER A 147 -11.22 6.61 18.03
CA SER A 147 -11.95 6.25 16.81
C SER A 147 -13.29 6.96 16.74
N VAL A 148 -13.55 7.73 15.69
CA VAL A 148 -14.90 8.14 15.29
C VAL A 148 -15.04 7.95 13.78
N PHE A 149 -15.78 6.89 13.40
CA PHE A 149 -16.41 6.78 12.09
C PHE A 149 -17.49 7.86 11.98
N GLY A 150 -17.25 8.86 11.12
CA GLY A 150 -18.25 9.88 10.75
C GLY A 150 -18.91 9.51 9.43
N ILE A 151 -20.10 8.92 9.52
CA ILE A 151 -21.01 8.69 8.40
C ILE A 151 -21.55 10.07 7.98
N SER A 152 -21.33 10.47 6.73
CA SER A 152 -21.89 11.72 6.20
C SER A 152 -23.33 11.49 5.76
N GLU A 153 -24.28 11.65 6.68
CA GLU A 153 -25.68 11.91 6.39
C GLU A 153 -26.01 13.38 6.68
N LYS A 154 -26.39 14.13 5.65
CA LYS A 154 -27.07 15.43 5.73
C LYS A 154 -27.54 15.76 4.29
N VAL A 155 -28.77 16.18 3.98
CA VAL A 155 -29.93 16.70 4.72
C VAL A 155 -31.18 16.38 3.89
N ARG A 156 -32.25 15.91 4.53
CA ARG A 156 -33.61 15.93 3.98
C ARG A 156 -34.30 17.26 4.33
N GLN A 157 -35.13 17.71 3.38
CA GLN A 157 -36.41 18.41 3.58
C GLN A 157 -36.39 19.93 3.81
N VAL A 158 -36.74 20.66 2.74
CA VAL A 158 -37.59 21.86 2.82
C VAL A 158 -38.82 21.55 1.97
N GLN A 159 -39.97 21.49 2.62
CA GLN A 159 -41.29 21.24 2.04
C GLN A 159 -42.05 22.57 1.98
N GLU A 160 -42.88 22.68 0.94
CA GLU A 160 -43.99 23.62 0.77
C GLU A 160 -43.68 25.11 0.69
N GLN A 161 -43.78 25.65 -0.52
CA GLN A 161 -44.88 26.53 -0.93
C GLN A 161 -44.57 27.02 -2.34
N ASN A 162 -45.43 26.72 -3.32
CA ASN A 162 -45.73 27.54 -4.51
C ASN A 162 -46.75 26.78 -5.38
N LYS A 163 -47.98 26.70 -4.91
CA LYS A 163 -49.16 26.41 -5.73
C LYS A 163 -49.94 27.70 -5.87
N THR A 164 -49.65 28.51 -6.87
CA THR A 164 -50.68 29.36 -7.50
C THR A 164 -50.21 29.94 -8.83
N ARG A 165 -51.14 29.91 -9.79
CA ARG A 165 -51.24 30.71 -11.03
C ARG A 165 -50.41 30.23 -12.21
N ASP A 166 -51.01 29.31 -12.98
CA ASP A 166 -51.22 29.61 -14.40
C ASP A 166 -52.39 28.79 -14.96
N SER A 167 -53.44 29.46 -15.43
CA SER A 167 -54.48 28.99 -16.35
C SER A 167 -55.43 30.16 -16.60
N GLY A 168 -55.11 30.94 -17.62
CA GLY A 168 -56.05 31.86 -18.24
C GLY A 168 -57.11 31.10 -19.02
N SER A 169 -58.36 31.46 -18.80
CA SER A 169 -59.48 31.51 -19.75
C SER A 169 -60.60 32.32 -19.11
#